data_AF-A0A845DA17-F1
#
_entry.id   AF-A0A845DA17-F1
#
_cell.length_a   1.000
_cell.length_b   1.000
_cell.length_c   1.000
_cell.angle_alpha   90.00
_cell.angle_beta   90.00
_cell.angle_gamma   90.00
#
_symmetry.space_group_name_H-M   'P 1'
#
loop_
_entity.id
_entity.type
_entity.pdbx_description
1 polymer ?
#
loop_
_entity_poly.entity_id
_entity_poly.type
_entity_poly.pdbx_seq_one_letter_code
_entity_poly.pdbx_strand_id
1 'polypeptide(L)'
;MKLSLSSDETLCVATLVYYGLLSNAALVASEVWRWQINERGEQSRASLYAITQSLHSLVQKNIIREYNGFYSLASHNQPSYAQRMCAIITTGQKWSIARRKAFFLPYIPFVRSVRVIGSLPLATTRATSDIDISIGSARSHLWTARAFTLLVAHLLGVRRHHDRSVNRLCFNHYLGVSGVRIEQSPSSRVGHILSKTLFHTTYQSAVVWSKSRAVSLPLVQAPHSFLLSMKDWCERFLSVTGLDSFLERHLCAFQIRHIQNHSLYSEELSPLSLETHHLVFSYQKIADTEQRFQYAMQMLLSQISAREELGPHNKRV
;
A
#
# COMPACT_ATOMS: atom_id res chain seq x y z
N MET A 1 19.04 32.96 13.40
CA MET A 1 17.83 32.14 13.59
C MET A 1 18.25 30.68 13.44
N LYS A 2 18.18 29.87 14.50
CA LYS A 2 18.60 28.45 14.48
C LYS A 2 17.78 27.71 13.43
N LEU A 3 18.42 26.86 12.62
CA LEU A 3 17.81 26.13 11.51
C LEU A 3 17.25 24.78 11.98
N SER A 4 16.80 24.71 13.23
CA SER A 4 16.20 23.51 13.80
C SER A 4 14.82 23.32 13.17
N LEU A 5 14.60 22.15 12.57
CA LEU A 5 13.27 21.79 12.07
C LEU A 5 12.30 21.62 13.24
N SER A 6 11.09 22.16 13.09
CA SER A 6 9.99 21.83 13.99
C SER A 6 9.59 20.35 13.83
N SER A 7 8.80 19.83 14.78
CA SER A 7 8.23 18.48 14.67
C SER A 7 7.42 18.31 13.36
N ASP A 8 6.64 19.32 12.99
CA ASP A 8 5.79 19.28 11.80
C ASP A 8 6.60 19.43 10.50
N GLU A 9 7.65 20.26 10.51
CA GLU A 9 8.58 20.38 9.40
C GLU A 9 9.33 19.07 9.15
N THR A 10 9.80 18.42 10.22
CA THR A 10 10.47 17.11 10.15
C THR A 10 9.54 16.05 9.53
N LEU A 11 8.26 16.08 9.91
CA LEU A 11 7.24 15.19 9.38
C LEU A 11 6.94 15.46 7.89
N CYS A 12 6.84 16.73 7.48
CA CYS A 12 6.68 17.09 6.07
C CYS A 12 7.87 16.58 5.23
N VAL A 13 9.09 16.83 5.71
CA VAL A 13 10.32 16.38 5.06
C VAL A 13 10.37 14.85 4.97
N ALA A 14 10.11 14.14 6.07
CA ALA A 14 10.09 12.68 6.09
C ALA A 14 9.10 12.11 5.07
N THR A 15 7.88 12.65 5.00
CA THR A 15 6.89 12.25 4.01
C THR A 15 7.40 12.51 2.58
N LEU A 16 7.96 13.69 2.29
CA LEU A 16 8.49 14.01 0.95
C LEU A 16 9.68 13.12 0.55
N VAL A 17 10.60 12.84 1.47
CA VAL A 17 11.75 11.93 1.24
C VAL A 17 11.24 10.54 0.89
N TYR A 18 10.32 9.99 1.70
CA TYR A 18 9.81 8.65 1.50
C TYR A 18 9.14 8.46 0.14
N TYR A 19 8.22 9.35 -0.24
CA TYR A 19 7.51 9.25 -1.53
C TYR A 19 8.38 9.62 -2.74
N GLY A 20 9.37 10.50 -2.53
CA GLY A 20 10.44 10.74 -3.48
C GLY A 20 11.23 9.47 -3.78
N LEU A 21 11.64 8.71 -2.76
CA LEU A 21 12.37 7.45 -2.93
C LEU A 21 11.48 6.32 -3.49
N LEU A 22 10.24 6.21 -3.02
CA LEU A 22 9.33 5.13 -3.39
C LEU A 22 8.96 5.18 -4.88
N SER A 23 8.68 6.38 -5.37
CA SER A 23 7.99 6.57 -6.65
C SER A 23 8.46 7.77 -7.47
N ASN A 24 9.45 8.52 -6.98
CA ASN A 24 9.84 9.81 -7.53
C ASN A 24 8.61 10.72 -7.69
N ALA A 25 7.81 10.82 -6.63
CA ALA A 25 6.57 11.58 -6.65
C ALA A 25 6.73 12.92 -5.93
N ALA A 26 6.36 14.00 -6.61
CA ALA A 26 6.06 15.26 -5.95
C ALA A 26 4.63 15.21 -5.37
N LEU A 27 4.43 15.80 -4.20
CA LEU A 27 3.18 15.71 -3.43
C LEU A 27 2.52 17.07 -3.30
N VAL A 28 1.18 17.11 -3.29
CA VAL A 28 0.45 18.32 -2.89
C VAL A 28 0.28 18.38 -1.36
N ALA A 29 -0.03 19.56 -0.80
CA ALA A 29 -0.17 19.73 0.65
C ALA A 29 -1.18 18.75 1.29
N SER A 30 -2.29 18.46 0.62
CA SER A 30 -3.29 17.49 1.11
C SER A 30 -2.78 16.05 1.09
N GLU A 31 -1.87 15.69 0.18
CA GLU A 31 -1.22 14.38 0.14
C GLU A 31 -0.19 14.26 1.27
N VAL A 32 0.62 15.30 1.49
CA VAL A 32 1.54 15.36 2.64
C VAL A 32 0.77 15.21 3.95
N TRP A 33 -0.36 15.93 4.09
CA TRP A 33 -1.23 15.84 5.26
C TRP A 33 -1.95 14.49 5.40
N ARG A 34 -2.35 13.85 4.30
CA ARG A 34 -3.04 12.54 4.35
C ARG A 34 -2.06 11.40 4.65
N TRP A 35 -0.82 11.53 4.18
CA TRP A 35 0.20 10.47 4.21
C TRP A 35 1.37 10.78 5.14
N GLN A 36 1.08 11.48 6.24
CA GLN A 36 2.06 11.81 7.27
C GLN A 36 2.73 10.54 7.79
N ILE A 37 4.06 10.49 7.69
CA ILE A 37 4.86 9.44 8.31
C ILE A 37 5.08 9.86 9.76
N ASN A 38 4.18 9.42 10.63
CA ASN A 38 4.24 9.73 12.06
C ASN A 38 4.65 8.49 12.84
N GLU A 39 5.87 8.50 13.39
CA GLU A 39 6.36 7.43 14.28
C GLU A 39 5.61 7.39 15.62
N ARG A 40 4.89 8.46 16.00
CA ARG A 40 4.16 8.59 17.28
C ARG A 40 2.69 8.14 17.21
N GLY A 41 2.23 7.61 16.07
CA GLY A 41 0.86 7.09 15.91
C GLY A 41 -0.21 8.13 15.56
N GLU A 42 -1.45 7.68 15.33
CA GLU A 42 -2.54 8.49 14.77
C GLU A 42 -3.01 9.66 15.65
N GLN A 43 -2.77 9.58 16.96
CA GLN A 43 -3.25 10.54 17.96
C GLN A 43 -2.51 11.89 17.93
N SER A 44 -1.46 12.02 17.11
CA SER A 44 -0.66 13.25 16.97
C SER A 44 -0.58 13.73 15.51
N ARG A 45 -1.65 13.56 14.71
CA ARG A 45 -1.68 14.09 13.32
C ARG A 45 -1.73 15.62 13.33
N ALA A 46 -0.80 16.24 12.60
CA ALA A 46 -0.82 17.67 12.36
C ALA A 46 -2.05 18.05 11.50
N SER A 47 -2.61 19.23 11.74
CA SER A 47 -3.70 19.77 10.93
C SER A 47 -3.19 20.13 9.52
N LEU A 48 -4.09 20.17 8.53
CA LEU A 48 -3.72 20.59 7.18
C LEU A 48 -3.13 22.01 7.16
N TYR A 49 -3.64 22.89 8.03
CA TYR A 49 -3.08 24.23 8.22
C TYR A 49 -1.63 24.18 8.71
N ALA A 50 -1.34 23.40 9.76
CA ALA A 50 0.01 23.25 10.30
C ALA A 50 1.00 22.67 9.26
N ILE A 51 0.57 21.69 8.48
CA ILE A 51 1.34 21.14 7.36
C ILE A 51 1.61 22.21 6.30
N THR A 52 0.61 22.98 5.92
CA THR A 52 0.75 24.02 4.89
C THR A 52 1.73 25.12 5.34
N GLN A 53 1.66 25.55 6.60
CA GLN A 53 2.60 26.50 7.18
C GLN A 53 4.03 25.94 7.22
N SER A 54 4.18 24.67 7.59
CA SER A 54 5.48 23.99 7.62
C SER A 54 6.07 23.85 6.22
N LEU A 55 5.27 23.51 5.20
CA LEU A 55 5.71 23.48 3.81
C LEU A 55 6.18 24.87 3.33
N HIS A 56 5.42 25.94 3.63
CA HIS A 56 5.83 27.31 3.30
C HIS A 56 7.19 27.66 3.93
N SER A 57 7.36 27.38 5.24
CA SER A 57 8.62 27.61 5.96
C SER A 57 9.78 26.83 5.34
N LEU A 58 9.57 25.55 4.99
CA LEU A 58 10.59 24.71 4.35
C LEU A 58 11.01 25.20 2.96
N VAL A 59 10.07 25.80 2.19
CA VAL A 59 10.37 26.46 0.91
C VAL A 59 11.26 27.68 1.14
N GLN A 60 10.93 28.53 2.11
CA GLN A 60 11.75 29.70 2.47
C GLN A 60 13.16 29.30 2.93
N LYS A 61 13.29 28.18 3.66
CA LYS A 61 14.57 27.60 4.08
C LYS A 61 15.34 26.94 2.93
N ASN A 62 14.81 26.89 1.70
CA ASN A 62 15.38 26.21 0.54
C ASN A 62 15.68 24.71 0.78
N ILE A 63 14.91 24.06 1.66
CA ILE A 63 15.02 22.62 1.92
C ILE A 63 14.17 21.84 0.90
N ILE A 64 12.98 22.37 0.60
CA ILE A 64 12.08 21.84 -0.41
C ILE A 64 11.84 22.89 -1.50
N ARG A 65 11.31 22.45 -2.63
CA ARG A 65 10.86 23.31 -3.73
C ARG A 65 9.38 23.14 -3.95
N GLU A 66 8.73 24.22 -4.37
CA GLU A 66 7.35 24.22 -4.81
C GLU A 66 7.28 24.51 -6.32
N TYR A 67 6.46 23.76 -7.04
CA TYR A 67 6.13 24.02 -8.43
C TYR A 67 4.66 23.68 -8.69
N ASN A 68 3.84 24.66 -9.08
CA ASN A 68 2.39 24.50 -9.31
C ASN A 68 1.65 23.79 -8.15
N GLY A 69 2.00 24.11 -6.90
CA GLY A 69 1.41 23.49 -5.70
C GLY A 69 1.91 22.08 -5.37
N PHE A 70 2.89 21.57 -6.12
CA PHE A 70 3.60 20.32 -5.81
C PHE A 70 4.91 20.61 -5.09
N TYR A 71 5.15 19.85 -4.03
CA TYR A 71 6.33 19.92 -3.19
C TYR A 71 7.26 18.73 -3.45
N SER A 72 8.56 18.99 -3.54
CA SER A 72 9.61 17.97 -3.63
C SER A 72 10.88 18.43 -2.92
N LEU A 73 11.78 17.50 -2.59
CA LEU A 73 13.10 17.85 -2.08
C LEU A 73 13.90 18.70 -3.08
N ALA A 74 14.66 19.67 -2.58
CA ALA A 74 15.46 20.55 -3.43
C ALA A 74 16.67 19.84 -4.08
N SER A 75 17.13 18.72 -3.51
CA SER A 75 18.36 18.00 -3.88
C SER A 75 18.17 16.91 -4.94
N HIS A 76 16.94 16.48 -5.23
CA HIS A 76 16.71 15.38 -6.18
C HIS A 76 16.53 15.89 -7.62
N ASN A 77 17.07 15.13 -8.59
CA ASN A 77 16.70 15.24 -10.01
C ASN A 77 15.17 15.29 -10.09
N GLN A 78 14.66 16.45 -10.48
CA GLN A 78 13.25 16.81 -10.32
C GLN A 78 12.36 15.68 -10.86
N PRO A 79 11.48 15.10 -10.04
CA PRO A 79 10.38 14.34 -10.60
C PRO A 79 9.66 15.26 -11.56
N SER A 80 9.67 14.92 -12.85
CA SER A 80 9.09 15.82 -13.85
C SER A 80 7.63 16.02 -13.47
N TYR A 81 7.22 17.26 -13.21
CA TYR A 81 5.83 17.61 -12.99
C TYR A 81 4.92 16.97 -14.06
N ALA A 82 5.40 16.88 -15.30
CA ALA A 82 4.72 16.19 -16.39
C ALA A 82 4.52 14.68 -16.11
N GLN A 83 5.52 13.98 -15.56
CA GLN A 83 5.37 12.57 -15.15
C GLN A 83 4.30 12.43 -14.07
N ARG A 84 4.26 13.34 -13.10
CA ARG A 84 3.24 13.35 -12.04
C ARG A 84 1.84 13.56 -12.62
N MET A 85 1.67 14.53 -13.52
CA MET A 85 0.39 14.79 -14.19
C MET A 85 -0.08 13.59 -15.00
N CYS A 86 0.82 12.99 -15.80
CA CYS A 86 0.53 11.79 -16.56
C CYS A 86 0.12 10.62 -15.65
N ALA A 87 0.78 10.44 -14.50
CA ALA A 87 0.43 9.40 -13.53
C ALA A 87 -0.95 9.62 -12.90
N ILE A 88 -1.35 10.87 -12.60
CA ILE A 88 -2.69 11.21 -12.10
C ILE A 88 -3.76 10.86 -13.14
N ILE A 89 -3.58 11.27 -14.39
CA ILE A 89 -4.51 10.96 -15.49
C ILE A 89 -4.63 9.45 -15.68
N THR A 90 -3.49 8.75 -15.76
CA THR A 90 -3.42 7.28 -15.88
C THR A 90 -4.13 6.59 -14.72
N THR A 91 -3.96 7.11 -13.51
CA THR A 91 -4.61 6.60 -12.30
C THR A 91 -6.14 6.69 -12.40
N GLY A 92 -6.69 7.81 -12.86
CA GLY A 92 -8.14 7.94 -13.08
C GLY A 92 -8.69 6.92 -14.08
N GLN A 93 -7.97 6.70 -15.18
CA GLN A 93 -8.33 5.67 -16.16
C GLN A 93 -8.27 4.26 -15.56
N LYS A 94 -7.21 3.93 -14.82
CA LYS A 94 -7.07 2.62 -14.18
C LYS A 94 -8.08 2.38 -13.07
N TRP A 95 -8.51 3.41 -12.34
CA TRP A 95 -9.61 3.30 -11.38
C TRP A 95 -10.91 2.85 -12.04
N SER A 96 -11.20 3.38 -13.23
CA SER A 96 -12.38 2.98 -14.02
C SER A 96 -12.27 1.52 -14.49
N ILE A 97 -11.07 1.09 -14.88
CA ILE A 97 -10.78 -0.30 -15.25
C ILE A 97 -10.90 -1.23 -14.03
N ALA A 98 -10.31 -0.84 -12.90
CA ALA A 98 -10.36 -1.60 -11.65
C ALA A 98 -11.81 -1.84 -11.23
N ARG A 99 -12.64 -0.78 -11.21
CA ARG A 99 -14.08 -0.86 -10.94
C ARG A 99 -14.78 -1.87 -11.87
N ARG A 100 -14.53 -1.78 -13.18
CA ARG A 100 -15.16 -2.66 -14.17
C ARG A 100 -14.71 -4.11 -14.04
N LYS A 101 -13.43 -4.37 -13.77
CA LYS A 101 -12.87 -5.74 -13.73
C LYS A 101 -13.07 -6.42 -12.37
N ALA A 102 -13.17 -5.67 -11.28
CA ALA A 102 -13.30 -6.18 -9.92
C ALA A 102 -14.76 -6.50 -9.52
N PHE A 103 -15.73 -6.28 -10.41
CA PHE A 103 -17.16 -6.40 -10.12
C PHE A 103 -17.60 -7.75 -9.54
N PHE A 104 -16.89 -8.83 -9.88
CA PHE A 104 -17.24 -10.19 -9.48
C PHE A 104 -16.74 -10.56 -8.07
N LEU A 105 -15.72 -9.85 -7.56
CA LEU A 105 -15.04 -10.20 -6.30
C LEU A 105 -15.97 -10.24 -5.08
N PRO A 106 -16.97 -9.34 -4.92
CA PRO A 106 -17.94 -9.41 -3.82
C PRO A 106 -18.73 -10.73 -3.76
N TYR A 107 -18.90 -11.40 -4.90
CA TYR A 107 -19.71 -12.63 -5.03
C TYR A 107 -18.90 -13.91 -4.83
N ILE A 108 -17.58 -13.82 -4.69
CA ILE A 108 -16.74 -14.99 -4.42
C ILE A 108 -17.00 -15.50 -2.99
N PRO A 109 -17.22 -16.82 -2.80
CA PRO A 109 -17.35 -17.43 -1.48
C PRO A 109 -16.17 -17.10 -0.56
N PHE A 110 -16.49 -16.85 0.70
CA PHE A 110 -15.56 -16.51 1.78
C PHE A 110 -14.81 -15.19 1.61
N VAL A 111 -15.00 -14.42 0.53
CA VAL A 111 -14.48 -13.05 0.45
C VAL A 111 -15.29 -12.12 1.37
N ARG A 112 -14.60 -11.31 2.16
CA ARG A 112 -15.16 -10.38 3.16
C ARG A 112 -14.79 -8.92 2.90
N SER A 113 -13.67 -8.68 2.23
CA SER A 113 -13.33 -7.33 1.73
C SER A 113 -12.44 -7.39 0.49
N VAL A 114 -12.47 -6.31 -0.27
CA VAL A 114 -11.62 -6.10 -1.45
C VAL A 114 -11.02 -4.71 -1.33
N ARG A 115 -9.70 -4.63 -1.50
CA ARG A 115 -8.95 -3.38 -1.49
C ARG A 115 -8.06 -3.30 -2.71
N VAL A 116 -7.91 -2.10 -3.26
CA VAL A 116 -6.87 -1.78 -4.23
C VAL A 116 -5.67 -1.25 -3.45
N ILE A 117 -4.47 -1.68 -3.81
CA ILE A 117 -3.22 -1.37 -3.11
C ILE A 117 -2.14 -0.93 -4.12
N GLY A 118 -0.94 -0.62 -3.63
CA GLY A 118 0.21 -0.34 -4.48
C GLY A 118 0.18 1.06 -5.12
N SER A 119 0.57 1.14 -6.40
CA SER A 119 0.74 2.43 -7.09
C SER A 119 -0.56 3.15 -7.43
N LEU A 120 -1.68 2.42 -7.51
CA LEU A 120 -2.95 2.97 -7.98
C LEU A 120 -3.61 3.92 -6.95
N PRO A 121 -3.73 3.56 -5.65
CA PRO A 121 -4.24 4.48 -4.63
C PRO A 121 -3.30 5.67 -4.36
N LEU A 122 -2.02 5.53 -4.69
CA LEU A 122 -1.00 6.57 -4.53
C LEU A 122 -0.90 7.54 -5.72
N ALA A 123 -1.68 7.30 -6.78
CA ALA A 123 -1.60 8.07 -8.02
C ALA A 123 -0.22 8.08 -8.69
N THR A 124 0.57 7.01 -8.50
CA THR A 124 1.92 6.83 -9.06
C THR A 124 1.97 5.69 -10.08
N THR A 125 0.79 5.28 -10.57
CA THR A 125 0.64 4.16 -11.50
C THR A 125 1.15 4.52 -12.90
N ARG A 126 1.72 3.54 -13.62
CA ARG A 126 2.19 3.71 -14.99
C ARG A 126 1.18 3.14 -15.98
N ALA A 127 1.19 3.61 -17.22
CA ALA A 127 0.29 3.10 -18.26
C ALA A 127 0.37 1.57 -18.40
N THR A 128 1.58 1.02 -18.32
CA THR A 128 1.87 -0.42 -18.42
C THR A 128 1.62 -1.23 -17.13
N SER A 129 1.25 -0.59 -16.02
CA SER A 129 1.04 -1.29 -14.75
C SER A 129 -0.19 -2.21 -14.77
N ASP A 130 -0.13 -3.28 -14.00
CA ASP A 130 -1.27 -4.03 -13.52
C ASP A 130 -1.98 -3.30 -12.37
N ILE A 131 -3.05 -3.92 -11.85
CA ILE A 131 -3.85 -3.40 -10.75
C ILE A 131 -3.75 -4.40 -9.59
N ASP A 132 -3.05 -4.00 -8.54
CA ASP A 132 -2.85 -4.82 -7.34
C ASP A 132 -4.12 -4.85 -6.47
N ILE A 133 -4.61 -6.06 -6.19
CA ILE A 133 -5.81 -6.33 -5.41
C ILE A 133 -5.46 -7.14 -4.16
N SER A 134 -5.87 -6.62 -3.02
CA SER A 134 -5.85 -7.31 -1.73
C SER A 134 -7.24 -7.81 -1.38
N ILE A 135 -7.33 -9.07 -0.96
CA ILE A 135 -8.58 -9.73 -0.59
C ILE A 135 -8.56 -10.06 0.90
N GLY A 136 -9.59 -9.62 1.62
CA GLY A 136 -9.87 -10.10 2.96
C GLY A 136 -10.80 -11.32 2.90
N SER A 137 -10.40 -12.46 3.46
CA SER A 137 -11.19 -13.70 3.49
C SER A 137 -11.82 -13.95 4.86
N ALA A 138 -12.84 -14.81 4.93
CA ALA A 138 -13.39 -15.31 6.18
C ALA A 138 -12.31 -16.06 6.97
N ARG A 139 -12.51 -16.16 8.29
CA ARG A 139 -11.63 -16.92 9.18
C ARG A 139 -11.48 -18.35 8.66
N SER A 140 -10.25 -18.85 8.56
CA SER A 140 -9.94 -20.23 8.12
C SER A 140 -10.37 -20.59 6.69
N HIS A 141 -10.59 -19.61 5.81
CA HIS A 141 -10.99 -19.84 4.41
C HIS A 141 -10.12 -19.05 3.41
N LEU A 142 -8.84 -18.86 3.75
CA LEU A 142 -7.91 -18.06 2.95
C LEU A 142 -7.62 -18.75 1.61
N TRP A 143 -7.33 -20.05 1.64
CA TRP A 143 -6.92 -20.81 0.46
C TRP A 143 -8.10 -21.07 -0.46
N THR A 144 -9.27 -21.35 0.11
CA THR A 144 -10.53 -21.54 -0.62
C THR A 144 -10.97 -20.24 -1.29
N ALA A 145 -10.97 -19.12 -0.56
CA ALA A 145 -11.27 -17.81 -1.15
C ALA A 145 -10.28 -17.46 -2.28
N ARG A 146 -8.99 -17.76 -2.09
CA ARG A 146 -7.96 -17.57 -3.12
C ARG A 146 -8.25 -18.43 -4.35
N ALA A 147 -8.47 -19.73 -4.20
CA ALA A 147 -8.73 -20.62 -5.32
C ALA A 147 -9.95 -20.18 -6.15
N PHE A 148 -11.08 -19.89 -5.50
CA PHE A 148 -12.27 -19.40 -6.21
C PHE A 148 -12.03 -18.05 -6.88
N THR A 149 -11.34 -17.11 -6.20
CA THR A 149 -10.96 -15.83 -6.83
C THR A 149 -10.15 -16.06 -8.09
N LEU A 150 -9.10 -16.87 -8.00
CA LEU A 150 -8.18 -17.12 -9.10
C LEU A 150 -8.86 -17.83 -10.26
N LEU A 151 -9.74 -18.80 -9.97
CA LEU A 151 -10.53 -19.53 -10.96
C LEU A 151 -11.46 -18.58 -11.72
N VAL A 152 -12.33 -17.84 -11.01
CA VAL A 152 -13.29 -16.93 -11.64
C VAL A 152 -12.57 -15.82 -12.40
N ALA A 153 -11.50 -15.26 -11.84
CA ALA A 153 -10.72 -14.23 -12.50
C ALA A 153 -10.01 -14.73 -13.77
N HIS A 154 -9.63 -16.00 -13.81
CA HIS A 154 -9.05 -16.64 -14.99
C HIS A 154 -10.12 -16.87 -16.06
N LEU A 155 -11.30 -17.38 -15.69
CA LEU A 155 -12.43 -17.59 -16.60
C LEU A 155 -12.92 -16.27 -17.23
N LEU A 156 -12.97 -15.18 -16.45
CA LEU A 156 -13.30 -13.84 -16.95
C LEU A 156 -12.14 -13.20 -17.74
N GLY A 157 -10.99 -13.86 -17.81
CA GLY A 157 -9.78 -13.36 -18.45
C GLY A 157 -9.20 -12.10 -17.78
N VAL A 158 -9.68 -11.65 -16.63
CA VAL A 158 -9.27 -10.37 -16.04
C VAL A 158 -7.94 -10.44 -15.26
N ARG A 159 -7.50 -11.65 -14.91
CA ARG A 159 -6.29 -11.92 -14.14
C ARG A 159 -5.01 -11.68 -14.95
N ARG A 160 -4.00 -11.10 -14.29
CA ARG A 160 -2.62 -11.01 -14.81
C ARG A 160 -2.04 -12.42 -15.00
N HIS A 161 -1.46 -12.67 -16.18
CA HIS A 161 -0.74 -13.91 -16.48
C HIS A 161 0.39 -13.63 -17.47
N HIS A 162 1.59 -14.16 -17.20
CA HIS A 162 2.79 -14.03 -18.05
C HIS A 162 2.96 -12.60 -18.61
N ASP A 163 2.98 -12.47 -19.94
CA ASP A 163 3.22 -11.21 -20.67
C ASP A 163 2.01 -10.27 -20.66
N ARG A 164 0.83 -10.75 -20.21
CA ARG A 164 -0.40 -9.96 -20.13
C ARG A 164 -0.58 -9.40 -18.72
N SER A 165 0.10 -8.27 -18.46
CA SER A 165 0.05 -7.56 -17.18
C SER A 165 -0.77 -6.26 -17.24
N VAL A 166 -0.64 -5.50 -18.33
CA VAL A 166 -1.25 -4.17 -18.46
C VAL A 166 -2.76 -4.21 -18.21
N ASN A 167 -3.23 -3.38 -17.27
CA ASN A 167 -4.65 -3.24 -16.92
C ASN A 167 -5.32 -4.52 -16.41
N ARG A 168 -4.57 -5.55 -16.02
CA ARG A 168 -5.10 -6.80 -15.46
C ARG A 168 -5.06 -6.75 -13.93
N LEU A 169 -5.88 -7.58 -13.29
CA LEU A 169 -5.91 -7.71 -11.84
C LEU A 169 -4.81 -8.67 -11.35
N CYS A 170 -4.02 -8.23 -10.39
CA CYS A 170 -3.01 -9.02 -9.71
C CYS A 170 -3.47 -9.33 -8.28
N PHE A 171 -3.57 -10.61 -7.93
CA PHE A 171 -4.04 -11.07 -6.62
C PHE A 171 -2.87 -11.55 -5.76
N ASN A 172 -2.11 -10.59 -5.25
CA ASN A 172 -0.87 -10.80 -4.50
C ASN A 172 -1.01 -10.60 -2.99
N HIS A 173 -2.20 -10.24 -2.49
CA HIS A 173 -2.40 -10.09 -1.05
C HIS A 173 -3.71 -10.75 -0.62
N TYR A 174 -3.60 -11.65 0.34
CA TYR A 174 -4.74 -12.27 0.99
C TYR A 174 -4.58 -12.15 2.51
N LEU A 175 -5.63 -11.66 3.16
CA LEU A 175 -5.68 -11.43 4.61
C LEU A 175 -6.88 -12.18 5.18
N GLY A 176 -6.66 -13.11 6.11
CA GLY A 176 -7.74 -13.78 6.83
C GLY A 176 -8.32 -12.88 7.92
N VAL A 177 -9.64 -12.96 8.12
CA VAL A 177 -10.31 -12.40 9.30
C VAL A 177 -10.05 -13.32 10.50
N SER A 178 -8.82 -13.37 10.99
CA SER A 178 -8.57 -13.64 12.40
C SER A 178 -8.52 -12.27 13.09
N GLY A 179 -9.15 -12.15 14.25
CA GLY A 179 -9.07 -10.92 15.04
C GLY A 179 -7.63 -10.45 15.08
N VAL A 180 -7.39 -9.25 14.55
CA VAL A 180 -6.10 -8.59 14.54
C VAL A 180 -5.77 -8.29 16.01
N ARG A 181 -5.28 -9.27 16.76
CA ARG A 181 -4.36 -9.03 17.86
C ARG A 181 -3.00 -9.00 17.20
N ILE A 182 -2.64 -7.81 16.72
CA ILE A 182 -1.22 -7.48 16.50
C ILE A 182 -0.63 -7.57 17.89
N GLU A 183 -0.13 -8.73 18.28
CA GLU A 183 0.89 -8.76 19.32
C GLU A 183 2.05 -7.96 18.74
N GLN A 184 2.13 -6.72 19.20
CA GLN A 184 3.28 -5.86 19.06
C GLN A 184 4.43 -6.58 19.75
N SER A 185 5.08 -7.51 19.05
CA SER A 185 6.40 -8.00 19.42
C SER A 185 7.40 -7.19 18.60
N PRO A 186 7.92 -6.07 19.14
CA PRO A 186 8.78 -5.14 18.41
C PRO A 186 10.19 -5.71 18.22
N SER A 187 10.46 -6.92 18.70
CA SER A 187 11.78 -7.50 18.84
C SER A 187 12.25 -8.34 17.64
N SER A 188 11.38 -8.62 16.66
CA SER A 188 11.80 -9.27 15.41
C SER A 188 11.83 -8.29 14.24
N ARG A 189 12.92 -8.29 13.44
CA ARG A 189 13.01 -7.52 12.18
C ARG A 189 11.80 -7.79 11.27
N VAL A 190 11.29 -9.03 11.29
CA VAL A 190 10.11 -9.47 10.54
C VAL A 190 8.82 -8.84 11.06
N GLY A 191 8.62 -8.74 12.38
CA GLY A 191 7.46 -8.05 12.97
C GLY A 191 7.44 -6.55 12.69
N HIS A 192 8.62 -5.92 12.62
CA HIS A 192 8.75 -4.51 12.25
C HIS A 192 8.44 -4.27 10.76
N ILE A 193 8.94 -5.15 9.88
CA ILE A 193 8.62 -5.11 8.44
C ILE A 193 7.15 -5.45 8.20
N LEU A 194 6.56 -6.41 8.90
CA LEU A 194 5.15 -6.78 8.77
C LEU A 194 4.23 -5.68 9.27
N SER A 195 4.50 -5.07 10.43
CA SER A 195 3.70 -3.96 10.95
C SER A 195 3.77 -2.71 10.06
N LYS A 196 4.93 -2.40 9.47
CA LYS A 196 5.11 -1.29 8.53
C LYS A 196 4.57 -1.58 7.13
N THR A 197 4.79 -2.78 6.61
CA THR A 197 4.18 -3.23 5.34
C THR A 197 2.66 -3.27 5.50
N LEU A 198 2.12 -3.80 6.60
CA LEU A 198 0.68 -3.76 6.89
C LEU A 198 0.17 -2.33 7.13
N PHE A 199 0.98 -1.41 7.66
CA PHE A 199 0.68 0.01 7.71
C PHE A 199 0.55 0.58 6.28
N HIS A 200 1.47 0.28 5.38
CA HIS A 200 1.35 0.64 3.96
C HIS A 200 0.12 0.00 3.29
N THR A 201 -0.12 -1.30 3.48
CA THR A 201 -1.27 -2.03 2.92
C THR A 201 -2.60 -1.67 3.58
N THR A 202 -2.61 -1.00 4.73
CA THR A 202 -3.84 -0.55 5.41
C THR A 202 -4.12 0.93 5.15
N TYR A 203 -3.12 1.80 5.18
CA TYR A 203 -3.26 3.25 5.03
C TYR A 203 -3.15 3.77 3.59
N GLN A 204 -2.47 3.03 2.69
CA GLN A 204 -2.41 3.34 1.26
C GLN A 204 -3.28 2.39 0.43
N SER A 205 -4.20 1.68 1.08
CA SER A 205 -5.20 0.91 0.38
C SER A 205 -6.49 1.70 0.26
N ALA A 206 -7.14 1.54 -0.88
CA ALA A 206 -8.49 2.03 -1.07
C ALA A 206 -9.43 0.84 -0.93
N VAL A 207 -10.28 0.88 0.10
CA VAL A 207 -11.33 -0.11 0.30
C VAL A 207 -12.36 0.08 -0.81
N VAL A 208 -12.52 -0.96 -1.61
CA VAL A 208 -13.42 -1.00 -2.77
C VAL A 208 -14.72 -1.71 -2.40
N TRP A 209 -14.65 -2.72 -1.52
CA TRP A 209 -15.83 -3.39 -0.98
C TRP A 209 -15.53 -4.01 0.40
N SER A 210 -16.54 -4.07 1.28
CA SER A 210 -16.48 -4.79 2.56
C SER A 210 -17.87 -5.31 2.96
N LYS A 211 -17.93 -6.52 3.52
CA LYS A 211 -19.18 -7.13 4.04
C LYS A 211 -19.62 -6.50 5.38
N SER A 212 -18.68 -6.03 6.20
CA SER A 212 -18.94 -5.61 7.59
C SER A 212 -19.07 -4.11 7.79
N ARG A 213 -18.78 -3.29 6.77
CA ARG A 213 -18.75 -1.82 6.92
C ARG A 213 -19.20 -1.15 5.63
N ALA A 214 -20.09 -0.18 5.73
CA ALA A 214 -20.40 0.75 4.65
C ALA A 214 -19.21 1.72 4.48
N VAL A 215 -18.11 1.25 3.88
CA VAL A 215 -17.00 2.12 3.49
C VAL A 215 -17.02 2.18 1.98
N SER A 216 -17.51 3.28 1.45
CA SER A 216 -17.44 3.62 0.04
C SER A 216 -16.52 4.82 -0.14
N LEU A 217 -15.28 4.57 -0.57
CA LEU A 217 -14.88 5.33 -1.75
C LEU A 217 -15.94 4.99 -2.82
N PRO A 218 -16.57 5.97 -3.49
CA PRO A 218 -17.76 5.79 -4.33
C PRO A 218 -17.43 5.10 -5.67
N LEU A 219 -16.71 3.98 -5.59
CA LEU A 219 -16.06 3.31 -6.71
C LEU A 219 -16.63 1.93 -7.00
N VAL A 220 -17.64 1.44 -6.28
CA VAL A 220 -18.36 0.20 -6.62
C VAL A 220 -19.85 0.44 -6.52
N GLN A 221 -20.57 0.12 -7.60
CA GLN A 221 -22.03 -0.03 -7.54
C GLN A 221 -22.35 -1.03 -6.43
N ALA A 222 -23.27 -0.70 -5.53
CA ALA A 222 -23.65 -1.61 -4.47
C ALA A 222 -23.94 -3.01 -5.06
N PRO A 223 -23.31 -4.09 -4.55
CA PRO A 223 -23.50 -5.42 -5.11
C PRO A 223 -24.96 -5.83 -5.04
N HIS A 224 -25.41 -6.58 -6.04
CA HIS A 224 -26.79 -7.00 -6.17
C HIS A 224 -27.15 -7.97 -5.03
N SER A 225 -28.23 -7.67 -4.29
CA SER A 225 -28.63 -8.41 -3.09
C SER A 225 -28.83 -9.91 -3.35
N PHE A 226 -29.51 -10.26 -4.44
CA PHE A 226 -29.73 -11.66 -4.82
C PHE A 226 -28.43 -12.46 -5.00
N LEU A 227 -27.41 -11.86 -5.64
CA LEU A 227 -26.13 -12.55 -5.86
C LEU A 227 -25.34 -12.71 -4.55
N LEU A 228 -25.51 -11.78 -3.60
CA LEU A 228 -24.97 -11.95 -2.25
C LEU A 228 -25.70 -13.08 -1.50
N SER A 229 -27.01 -13.21 -1.67
CA SER A 229 -27.77 -14.32 -1.10
C SER A 229 -27.34 -15.67 -1.69
N MET A 230 -27.09 -15.74 -3.01
CA MET A 230 -26.53 -16.94 -3.64
C MET A 230 -25.14 -17.30 -3.08
N LYS A 231 -24.29 -16.29 -2.89
CA LYS A 231 -23.00 -16.48 -2.23
C LYS A 231 -23.16 -17.03 -0.82
N ASP A 232 -24.04 -16.44 -0.01
CA ASP A 232 -24.28 -16.89 1.37
C ASP A 232 -24.85 -18.32 1.42
N TRP A 233 -25.72 -18.67 0.46
CA TRP A 233 -26.20 -20.04 0.30
C TRP A 233 -25.07 -21.01 -0.06
N CYS A 234 -24.20 -20.64 -1.01
CA CYS A 234 -23.04 -21.45 -1.39
C CYS A 234 -22.08 -21.67 -0.22
N GLU A 235 -21.78 -20.61 0.55
CA GLU A 235 -20.97 -20.72 1.76
C GLU A 235 -21.61 -21.68 2.77
N ARG A 236 -22.92 -21.57 3.03
CA ARG A 236 -23.64 -22.49 3.92
C ARG A 236 -23.61 -23.93 3.42
N PHE A 237 -23.82 -24.15 2.14
CA PHE A 237 -23.77 -25.49 1.55
C PHE A 237 -22.38 -26.12 1.73
N LEU A 238 -21.32 -25.38 1.44
CA LEU A 238 -19.93 -25.85 1.63
C LEU A 238 -19.62 -26.15 3.09
N SER A 239 -20.14 -25.36 4.03
CA SER A 239 -19.94 -25.59 5.46
C SER A 239 -20.77 -26.75 6.02
N VAL A 240 -22.03 -26.92 5.61
CA VAL A 240 -22.87 -28.04 6.07
C VAL A 240 -22.32 -29.39 5.58
N THR A 241 -21.76 -29.42 4.36
CA THR A 241 -21.16 -30.62 3.79
C THR A 241 -19.73 -30.89 4.29
N GLY A 242 -19.11 -29.95 5.02
CA GLY A 242 -17.70 -30.00 5.42
C GLY A 242 -16.71 -29.90 4.26
N LEU A 243 -17.20 -29.61 3.05
CA LEU A 243 -16.38 -29.44 1.85
C LEU A 243 -15.48 -28.22 1.97
N ASP A 244 -15.90 -27.18 2.68
CA ASP A 244 -15.07 -26.01 2.96
C ASP A 244 -13.74 -26.38 3.62
N SER A 245 -13.79 -27.19 4.68
CA SER A 245 -12.65 -27.63 5.49
C SER A 245 -11.78 -28.65 4.74
N PHE A 246 -12.39 -29.46 3.88
CA PHE A 246 -11.67 -30.35 2.99
C PHE A 246 -10.88 -29.54 1.94
N LEU A 247 -11.57 -28.65 1.21
CA LEU A 247 -10.97 -27.79 0.19
C LEU A 247 -9.86 -26.93 0.76
N GLU A 248 -10.08 -26.28 1.91
CA GLU A 248 -9.08 -25.42 2.54
C GLU A 248 -7.77 -26.18 2.80
N ARG A 249 -7.86 -27.39 3.36
CA ARG A 249 -6.68 -28.23 3.67
C ARG A 249 -5.92 -28.63 2.42
N HIS A 250 -6.63 -29.11 1.38
CA HIS A 250 -5.99 -29.57 0.15
C HIS A 250 -5.41 -28.42 -0.67
N LEU A 251 -6.13 -27.30 -0.79
CA LEU A 251 -5.68 -26.11 -1.51
C LEU A 251 -4.48 -25.46 -0.80
N CYS A 252 -4.47 -25.45 0.53
CA CYS A 252 -3.32 -25.03 1.33
C CYS A 252 -2.08 -25.84 0.98
N ALA A 253 -2.17 -27.17 1.12
CA ALA A 253 -1.06 -28.08 0.87
C ALA A 253 -0.52 -27.98 -0.56
N PHE A 254 -1.42 -27.92 -1.54
CA PHE A 254 -1.06 -27.74 -2.95
C PHE A 254 -0.32 -26.43 -3.19
N GLN A 255 -0.84 -25.31 -2.67
CA GLN A 255 -0.27 -23.99 -2.91
C GLN A 255 1.09 -23.81 -2.22
N ILE A 256 1.28 -24.35 -1.02
CA ILE A 256 2.57 -24.36 -0.32
C ILE A 256 3.60 -25.13 -1.15
N ARG A 257 3.26 -26.34 -1.61
CA ARG A 257 4.14 -27.16 -2.46
C ARG A 257 4.48 -26.45 -3.78
N HIS A 258 3.48 -25.82 -4.41
CA HIS A 258 3.72 -25.05 -5.62
C HIS A 258 4.71 -23.90 -5.40
N ILE A 259 4.55 -23.14 -4.31
CA ILE A 259 5.46 -22.03 -3.97
C ILE A 259 6.87 -22.58 -3.77
N GLN A 260 7.05 -23.61 -2.94
CA GLN A 260 8.36 -24.21 -2.68
C GLN A 260 9.07 -24.66 -3.96
N ASN A 261 8.33 -25.16 -4.95
CA ASN A 261 8.91 -25.69 -6.19
C ASN A 261 9.18 -24.64 -7.29
N HIS A 262 8.57 -23.45 -7.22
CA HIS A 262 8.59 -22.46 -8.33
C HIS A 262 8.99 -21.05 -7.92
N SER A 263 9.32 -20.82 -6.66
CA SER A 263 9.71 -19.50 -6.19
C SER A 263 11.16 -19.19 -6.59
N LEU A 264 11.36 -18.10 -7.33
CA LEU A 264 12.67 -17.45 -7.54
C LEU A 264 13.21 -16.77 -6.26
N TYR A 265 12.48 -16.86 -5.13
CA TYR A 265 12.91 -16.30 -3.86
C TYR A 265 13.98 -17.22 -3.26
N SER A 266 15.22 -16.91 -3.62
CA SER A 266 16.45 -17.50 -3.11
C SER A 266 16.48 -17.47 -1.59
N GLU A 267 16.49 -18.65 -0.97
CA GLU A 267 17.17 -19.05 0.28
C GLU A 267 16.97 -18.26 1.59
N GLU A 268 16.35 -17.08 1.60
CA GLU A 268 16.13 -16.24 2.80
C GLU A 268 14.65 -15.94 3.08
N LEU A 269 13.72 -16.61 2.40
CA LEU A 269 12.40 -16.80 3.01
C LEU A 269 12.53 -17.95 3.99
N SER A 270 13.03 -17.69 5.20
CA SER A 270 12.67 -18.54 6.34
C SER A 270 11.15 -18.68 6.27
N PRO A 271 10.60 -19.92 6.21
CA PRO A 271 9.19 -20.15 5.91
C PRO A 271 8.38 -19.26 6.81
N LEU A 272 7.91 -18.13 6.25
CA LEU A 272 7.38 -17.00 6.99
C LEU A 272 6.28 -17.58 7.85
N SER A 273 6.58 -17.70 9.15
CA SER A 273 5.73 -18.13 10.25
C SER A 273 4.31 -18.45 9.76
N LEU A 274 4.11 -19.69 9.30
CA LEU A 274 2.84 -20.21 8.81
C LEU A 274 1.86 -20.40 9.98
N GLU A 275 1.70 -19.39 10.83
CA GLU A 275 0.50 -19.21 11.63
C GLU A 275 -0.55 -18.62 10.69
N THR A 276 -1.17 -19.55 9.96
CA THR A 276 -2.05 -19.46 8.77
C THR A 276 -3.21 -18.45 8.79
N HIS A 277 -2.91 -17.15 8.87
CA HIS A 277 -3.92 -16.09 8.73
C HIS A 277 -3.58 -15.00 7.71
N HIS A 278 -2.37 -14.98 7.15
CA HIS A 278 -1.96 -13.97 6.18
C HIS A 278 -1.11 -14.59 5.06
N LEU A 279 -1.38 -14.22 3.81
CA LEU A 279 -0.54 -14.55 2.66
C LEU A 279 -0.20 -13.26 1.93
N VAL A 280 1.03 -12.79 2.16
CA VAL A 280 1.60 -11.58 1.55
C VAL A 280 2.79 -11.99 0.70
N PHE A 281 2.74 -11.72 -0.60
CA PHE A 281 3.94 -11.82 -1.44
C PHE A 281 4.76 -10.54 -1.24
N SER A 282 5.91 -10.65 -0.58
CA SER A 282 6.75 -9.50 -0.21
C SER A 282 7.21 -8.71 -1.44
N TYR A 283 7.15 -7.38 -1.34
CA TYR A 283 7.69 -6.46 -2.34
C TYR A 283 9.09 -6.03 -1.89
N GLN A 284 10.14 -6.60 -2.49
CA GLN A 284 11.53 -6.16 -2.27
C GLN A 284 11.69 -4.65 -2.38
N LYS A 285 11.00 -4.03 -3.34
CA LYS A 285 11.03 -2.57 -3.53
C LYS A 285 10.64 -1.77 -2.28
N ILE A 286 9.68 -2.25 -1.47
CA ILE A 286 9.26 -1.54 -0.24
C ILE A 286 10.36 -1.63 0.81
N ALA A 287 10.89 -2.84 1.04
CA ALA A 287 11.98 -3.07 1.98
C ALA A 287 13.24 -2.26 1.62
N ASP A 288 13.60 -2.24 0.33
CA ASP A 288 14.71 -1.43 -0.18
C ASP A 288 14.47 0.07 0.01
N THR A 289 13.23 0.52 -0.17
CA THR A 289 12.84 1.92 0.02
C THR A 289 12.98 2.33 1.48
N GLU A 290 12.58 1.48 2.43
CA GLU A 290 12.70 1.76 3.87
C GLU A 290 14.16 1.91 4.31
N GLN A 291 15.05 1.03 3.84
CA GLN A 291 16.49 1.13 4.15
C GLN A 291 17.07 2.45 3.60
N ARG A 292 16.76 2.78 2.33
CA ARG A 292 17.21 4.03 1.71
C ARG A 292 16.64 5.25 2.40
N PHE A 293 15.40 5.17 2.89
CA PHE A 293 14.74 6.24 3.61
C PHE A 293 15.47 6.58 4.91
N GLN A 294 15.83 5.58 5.71
CA GLN A 294 16.58 5.81 6.96
C GLN A 294 17.92 6.51 6.70
N TYR A 295 18.67 6.04 5.70
CA TYR A 295 19.93 6.64 5.31
C TYR A 295 19.76 8.08 4.80
N ALA A 296 18.78 8.33 3.93
CA ALA A 296 18.51 9.65 3.38
C ALA A 296 18.10 10.66 4.47
N MET A 297 17.30 10.23 5.44
CA MET A 297 16.91 11.07 6.58
C MET A 297 18.10 11.45 7.44
N GLN A 298 18.99 10.51 7.76
CA GLN A 298 20.21 10.79 8.52
C GLN A 298 21.11 11.79 7.80
N MET A 299 21.31 11.61 6.49
CA MET A 299 22.11 12.51 5.65
C MET A 299 21.50 13.92 5.56
N LEU A 300 20.18 14.02 5.45
CA LEU A 300 19.52 15.33 5.36
C LEU A 300 19.60 16.08 6.69
N LEU A 301 19.36 15.40 7.81
CA LEU A 301 19.47 16.00 9.13
C LEU A 301 20.91 16.45 9.43
N SER A 302 21.92 15.65 9.06
CA SER A 302 23.32 16.05 9.22
C SER A 302 23.69 17.26 8.35
N GLN A 303 23.19 17.34 7.12
CA GLN A 303 23.37 18.52 6.26
C GLN A 303 22.71 19.78 6.82
N ILE A 304 21.52 19.64 7.42
CA ILE A 304 20.83 20.75 8.06
C ILE A 304 21.65 21.24 9.26
N SER A 305 22.12 20.33 10.12
CA SER A 305 22.99 20.67 11.26
C SER A 305 24.34 21.28 10.82
N ALA A 306 24.97 20.78 9.77
CA ALA A 306 26.21 21.36 9.23
C ALA A 306 26.00 22.79 8.70
N ARG A 307 24.83 23.08 8.09
CA ARG A 307 24.45 24.44 7.69
C ARG A 307 24.19 25.36 8.90
N GLU A 308 23.84 24.82 10.06
CA GLU A 308 23.73 25.57 11.31
C GLU A 308 25.10 26.00 11.84
N GLU A 309 26.10 25.12 11.77
CA GLU A 309 27.47 25.42 12.21
C GLU A 309 28.16 26.47 11.32
N LEU A 310 27.76 26.57 10.05
CA LEU A 310 28.31 27.51 9.06
C LEU A 310 27.58 28.89 9.00
N GLY A 311 26.71 29.21 9.96
CA GLY A 311 25.99 30.50 10.04
C GLY A 311 26.89 31.75 10.25
N PRO A 312 26.34 32.96 10.08
CA PRO A 312 26.72 34.00 9.10
C PRO A 312 28.02 34.76 9.39
N HIS A 313 29.12 34.10 9.77
CA HIS A 313 30.39 34.81 10.03
C HIS A 313 31.33 34.93 8.83
N ASN A 314 30.99 34.38 7.65
CA ASN A 314 31.90 34.33 6.50
C ASN A 314 31.45 35.12 5.26
N LYS A 315 30.84 36.29 5.46
CA LYS A 315 30.68 37.33 4.42
C LYS A 315 31.51 38.57 4.76
N ARG A 316 32.81 38.42 4.92
CA ARG A 316 33.82 39.47 4.75
C ARG A 316 35.15 38.84 4.36
N VAL A 317 35.39 38.74 3.06
CA VAL A 317 36.70 39.00 2.44
C VAL A 317 36.42 39.71 1.13
#